data_AF-A0A7Y8IH39-F1
#
_entry.id   AF-A0A7Y8IH39-F1
#
_cell.length_a   1.000
_cell.length_b   1.000
_cell.length_c   1.000
_cell.angle_alpha   90.00
_cell.angle_beta   90.00
_cell.angle_gamma   90.00
#
_symmetry.space_group_name_H-M   'P 1'
#
loop_
_entity.id
_entity.type
_entity.pdbx_description
1 polymer ?
#
loop_
_entity_poly.entity_id
_entity_poly.type
_entity_poly.pdbx_seq_one_letter_code
_entity_poly.pdbx_strand_id
1 'polypeptide(L)'
;MNADGNLLSDEEYSRQKSQLIKEKVKLEALLDDASKRVERWLDIAEKTFDFACNARYWFKTGDPETKSQILQALGSNLILMDKKLILDLKKPFSMIERISISIPEIRPMFEPEKNVVNTGNFRDLIQTNPILRCVFEKIRTDFINGLGGRKSPRTSLPPASPKSGSGKDDFKFF
;
A
#
# COMPACT_ATOMS: atom_id res chain seq x y z
N MET A 1 -29.39 39.81 -7.99
CA MET A 1 -30.58 39.79 -7.13
C MET A 1 -30.34 38.76 -6.04
N ASN A 2 -30.58 39.14 -4.79
CA ASN A 2 -30.53 38.21 -3.66
C ASN A 2 -31.90 37.53 -3.50
N ALA A 3 -32.02 36.53 -2.63
CA ALA A 3 -33.26 35.78 -2.40
C ALA A 3 -34.47 36.68 -2.05
N ASP A 4 -34.23 37.86 -1.49
CA ASP A 4 -35.26 38.84 -1.10
C ASP A 4 -35.51 39.96 -2.14
N GLY A 5 -35.00 39.82 -3.36
CA GLY A 5 -35.28 40.75 -4.46
C GLY A 5 -34.55 42.11 -4.40
N ASN A 6 -33.77 42.38 -3.36
CA ASN A 6 -33.03 43.64 -3.21
C ASN A 6 -31.62 43.58 -3.86
N LEU A 7 -31.10 44.75 -4.28
CA LEU A 7 -29.72 44.90 -4.77
C LEU A 7 -28.75 44.90 -3.58
N LEU A 8 -27.76 44.02 -3.62
CA LEU A 8 -26.68 43.94 -2.63
C LEU A 8 -25.82 45.21 -2.71
N SER A 9 -25.43 45.79 -1.58
CA SER A 9 -24.46 46.90 -1.57
C SER A 9 -23.09 46.40 -2.05
N ASP A 10 -22.31 47.25 -2.72
CA ASP A 10 -20.97 46.91 -3.22
C ASP A 10 -20.06 46.37 -2.11
N GLU A 11 -20.20 46.89 -0.89
CA GLU A 11 -19.43 46.46 0.29
C GLU A 11 -19.83 45.05 0.76
N GLU A 12 -21.14 44.78 0.81
CA GLU A 12 -21.67 43.45 1.18
C GLU A 12 -21.30 42.40 0.14
N TYR A 13 -21.39 42.76 -1.14
CA TYR A 13 -20.95 41.92 -2.26
C TYR A 13 -19.46 41.58 -2.16
N SER A 14 -18.62 42.61 -1.97
CA SER A 14 -17.18 42.43 -1.83
C SER A 14 -16.83 41.51 -0.66
N ARG A 15 -17.50 41.69 0.49
CA ARG A 15 -17.31 40.84 1.67
C ARG A 15 -17.68 39.39 1.41
N GLN A 16 -18.89 39.11 0.90
CA GLN A 16 -19.34 37.74 0.62
C GLN A 16 -18.46 37.08 -0.45
N LYS A 17 -18.12 37.80 -1.52
CA LYS A 17 -17.20 37.31 -2.56
C LYS A 17 -15.84 36.95 -1.97
N SER A 18 -15.29 37.78 -1.08
CA SER A 18 -13.99 37.50 -0.45
C SER A 18 -14.03 36.25 0.44
N GLN A 19 -15.15 36.01 1.14
CA GLN A 19 -15.35 34.82 1.96
C GLN A 19 -15.44 33.57 1.08
N LEU A 20 -16.27 33.61 0.04
CA LEU A 20 -16.42 32.49 -0.90
C LEU A 20 -15.11 32.16 -1.63
N ILE A 21 -14.31 33.16 -2.00
CA ILE A 21 -12.98 32.94 -2.59
C ILE A 21 -12.04 32.26 -1.59
N LYS A 22 -12.02 32.71 -0.33
CA LYS A 22 -11.19 32.07 0.72
C LYS A 22 -11.60 30.63 0.95
N GLU A 23 -12.90 30.35 1.00
CA GLU A 23 -13.42 28.99 1.15
C GLU A 23 -13.08 28.12 -0.05
N LYS A 24 -13.23 28.65 -1.27
CA LYS A 24 -12.82 27.96 -2.50
C LYS A 24 -11.35 27.56 -2.44
N VAL A 25 -10.45 28.51 -2.15
CA VAL A 25 -9.00 28.24 -2.07
C VAL A 25 -8.70 27.19 -0.99
N LYS A 26 -9.37 27.26 0.16
CA LYS A 26 -9.22 26.26 1.23
C LYS A 26 -9.65 24.87 0.77
N LEU A 27 -10.79 24.76 0.10
CA LEU A 27 -11.30 23.48 -0.40
C LEU A 27 -10.40 22.90 -1.50
N GLU A 28 -9.89 23.75 -2.40
CA GLU A 28 -8.92 23.35 -3.43
C GLU A 28 -7.63 22.82 -2.80
N ALA A 29 -7.12 23.47 -1.75
CA ALA A 29 -5.94 23.00 -1.02
C ALA A 29 -6.18 21.65 -0.31
N LEU A 30 -7.36 21.43 0.27
CA LEU A 30 -7.72 20.16 0.89
C LEU A 30 -7.82 19.03 -0.14
N LEU A 31 -8.36 19.32 -1.32
CA LEU A 31 -8.46 18.34 -2.41
C LEU A 31 -7.08 17.97 -2.97
N ASP A 32 -6.20 18.94 -3.12
CA ASP A 32 -4.82 18.73 -3.57
C ASP A 32 -4.03 17.89 -2.53
N ASP A 33 -4.16 18.19 -1.23
CA ASP A 33 -3.54 17.37 -0.17
C ASP A 33 -4.08 15.93 -0.18
N ALA A 34 -5.39 15.75 -0.33
CA ALA A 34 -5.99 14.43 -0.42
C ALA A 34 -5.46 13.64 -1.64
N SER A 35 -5.36 14.27 -2.81
CA SER A 35 -4.82 13.65 -4.03
C SER A 35 -3.36 13.24 -3.85
N LYS A 36 -2.51 14.13 -3.33
CA LYS A 36 -1.10 13.84 -3.05
C LYS A 36 -0.93 12.73 -2.01
N ARG A 37 -1.79 12.68 -1.00
CA ARG A 37 -1.81 11.58 -0.04
C ARG A 37 -2.17 10.27 -0.73
N VAL A 38 -3.13 10.28 -1.65
CA VAL A 38 -3.53 9.11 -2.42
C VAL A 38 -2.36 8.54 -3.23
N GLU A 39 -1.72 9.38 -4.02
CA GLU A 39 -0.55 8.99 -4.82
C GLU A 39 0.58 8.43 -3.95
N ARG A 40 0.86 9.08 -2.81
CA ARG A 40 1.94 8.66 -1.91
C ARG A 40 1.67 7.28 -1.29
N TRP A 41 0.46 7.02 -0.80
CA TRP A 41 0.20 5.71 -0.19
C TRP A 41 0.15 4.60 -1.24
N LEU A 42 -0.30 4.90 -2.47
CA LEU A 42 -0.26 3.95 -3.58
C LEU A 42 1.19 3.54 -3.92
N ASP A 43 2.09 4.51 -4.06
CA ASP A 43 3.52 4.26 -4.32
C ASP A 43 4.17 3.41 -3.22
N ILE A 44 3.85 3.68 -1.94
CA ILE A 44 4.38 2.90 -0.82
C ILE A 44 3.80 1.49 -0.82
N ALA A 45 2.50 1.35 -1.10
CA ALA A 45 1.86 0.04 -1.17
C ALA A 45 2.47 -0.80 -2.30
N GLU A 46 2.61 -0.25 -3.50
CA GLU A 46 3.24 -0.90 -4.65
C GLU A 46 4.64 -1.40 -4.31
N LYS A 47 5.51 -0.52 -3.80
CA LYS A 47 6.88 -0.88 -3.37
C LYS A 47 6.90 -1.97 -2.30
N THR A 48 5.95 -1.95 -1.38
CA THR A 48 5.85 -2.94 -0.30
C THR A 48 5.44 -4.31 -0.85
N PHE A 49 4.49 -4.34 -1.78
CA PHE A 49 4.08 -5.59 -2.44
C PHE A 49 5.16 -6.13 -3.35
N ASP A 50 5.81 -5.27 -4.15
CA ASP A 50 6.94 -5.65 -4.99
C ASP A 50 8.06 -6.27 -4.16
N PHE A 51 8.38 -5.67 -3.01
CA PHE A 51 9.32 -6.24 -2.07
C PHE A 51 8.84 -7.59 -1.55
N ALA A 52 7.59 -7.71 -1.08
CA ALA A 52 7.07 -8.97 -0.53
C ALA A 52 7.11 -10.12 -1.56
N CYS A 53 6.78 -9.84 -2.82
CA CYS A 53 6.81 -10.81 -3.91
C CYS A 53 8.24 -11.26 -4.27
N ASN A 54 9.20 -10.33 -4.27
CA ASN A 54 10.55 -10.59 -4.79
C ASN A 54 11.60 -10.84 -3.71
N ALA A 55 11.33 -10.54 -2.44
CA ALA A 55 12.31 -10.63 -1.34
C ALA A 55 12.94 -12.02 -1.23
N ARG A 56 12.16 -13.09 -1.44
CA ARG A 56 12.68 -14.46 -1.44
C ARG A 56 13.71 -14.70 -2.54
N TYR A 57 13.41 -14.23 -3.75
CA TYR A 57 14.31 -14.37 -4.89
C TYR A 57 15.60 -13.58 -4.64
N TRP A 58 15.49 -12.31 -4.25
CA TRP A 58 16.64 -11.47 -3.94
C TRP A 58 17.48 -11.98 -2.77
N PHE A 59 16.87 -12.60 -1.77
CA PHE A 59 17.60 -13.20 -0.66
C PHE A 59 18.40 -14.45 -1.09
N LYS A 60 17.89 -15.20 -2.07
CA LYS A 60 18.57 -16.38 -2.62
C LYS A 60 19.75 -15.98 -3.51
N THR A 61 19.55 -15.01 -4.40
CA THR A 61 20.54 -14.62 -5.44
C THR A 61 21.47 -13.48 -5.02
N GLY A 62 21.09 -12.69 -4.02
CA GLY A 62 21.85 -11.52 -3.59
C GLY A 62 23.14 -11.85 -2.84
N ASP A 63 24.02 -10.86 -2.77
CA ASP A 63 25.24 -10.88 -1.97
C ASP A 63 24.94 -10.66 -0.47
N PRO A 64 25.90 -10.88 0.45
CA PRO A 64 25.66 -10.74 1.89
C PRO A 64 25.09 -9.37 2.29
N GLU A 65 25.49 -8.29 1.61
CA GLU A 65 24.98 -6.95 1.87
C GLU A 65 23.49 -6.83 1.48
N THR A 66 23.12 -7.29 0.28
CA THR A 66 21.71 -7.33 -0.14
C THR A 66 20.85 -8.17 0.81
N LYS A 67 21.36 -9.31 1.28
CA LYS A 67 20.64 -10.16 2.25
C LYS A 67 20.40 -9.43 3.58
N SER A 68 21.41 -8.71 4.07
CA SER A 68 21.29 -7.88 5.27
C SER A 68 20.23 -6.80 5.10
N GLN A 69 20.25 -6.09 3.97
CA GLN A 69 19.27 -5.05 3.65
C GLN A 69 17.84 -5.61 3.57
N ILE A 70 17.65 -6.79 2.97
CA ILE A 70 16.34 -7.45 2.93
C ILE A 70 15.84 -7.77 4.34
N LEU A 71 16.69 -8.30 5.22
CA LEU A 71 16.28 -8.59 6.60
C LEU A 71 15.91 -7.33 7.38
N GLN A 72 16.69 -6.25 7.24
CA GLN A 72 16.38 -4.94 7.83
C GLN A 72 15.10 -4.32 7.26
N ALA A 73 14.83 -4.54 5.97
CA ALA A 73 13.62 -4.07 5.33
C ALA A 73 12.39 -4.83 5.85
N LEU A 74 12.51 -6.15 6.02
CA LEU A 74 11.44 -7.06 6.43
C LEU A 74 11.03 -6.88 7.90
N GLY A 75 11.99 -6.68 8.80
CA GLY A 75 11.71 -6.71 10.24
C GLY A 75 12.77 -6.08 11.13
N SER A 76 12.54 -6.19 12.44
CA SER A 76 13.46 -5.82 13.50
C SER A 76 13.73 -7.02 14.43
N ASN A 77 14.59 -6.85 15.44
CA ASN A 77 14.88 -7.87 16.45
C ASN A 77 15.32 -9.20 15.83
N LEU A 78 16.33 -9.15 14.96
CA LEU A 78 16.92 -10.32 14.31
C LEU A 78 17.69 -11.15 15.35
N ILE A 79 17.14 -12.28 15.77
CA ILE A 79 17.77 -13.19 16.74
C ILE A 79 17.99 -14.54 16.05
N LEU A 80 19.22 -15.03 16.06
CA LEU A 80 19.56 -16.36 15.58
C LEU A 80 19.65 -17.33 16.76
N MET A 81 18.69 -18.24 16.89
CA MET A 81 18.67 -19.28 17.91
C MET A 81 18.50 -20.64 17.26
N ASP A 82 19.34 -21.63 17.59
CA ASP A 82 19.24 -23.00 17.10
C ASP A 82 19.17 -23.11 15.55
N LYS A 83 19.95 -22.27 14.86
CA LYS A 83 19.94 -22.14 13.38
C LYS A 83 18.60 -21.67 12.79
N LYS A 84 17.70 -21.15 13.62
CA LYS A 84 16.45 -20.50 13.23
C LYS A 84 16.56 -19.00 13.42
N LEU A 85 16.17 -18.25 12.40
CA LEU A 85 16.09 -16.80 12.48
C LEU A 85 14.70 -16.41 13.00
N ILE A 86 14.69 -15.69 14.11
CA ILE A 86 13.50 -15.08 14.70
C ILE A 86 13.59 -13.59 14.40
N LEU A 87 12.48 -13.00 13.94
CA LEU A 87 12.38 -11.58 13.68
C LEU A 87 10.97 -11.07 13.91
N ASP A 88 10.87 -9.80 14.28
CA ASP A 88 9.60 -9.09 14.36
C ASP A 88 9.31 -8.43 13.02
N LEU A 89 8.32 -8.97 12.31
CA LEU A 89 7.89 -8.43 11.02
C LEU A 89 7.35 -7.01 11.17
N LYS A 90 7.76 -6.13 10.26
CA LYS A 90 7.09 -4.82 10.16
C LYS A 90 5.61 -5.03 9.81
N LYS A 91 4.77 -4.13 10.33
CA LYS A 91 3.31 -4.14 10.15
C LYS A 91 2.83 -4.57 8.76
N PRO A 92 3.29 -3.98 7.64
CA PRO A 92 2.80 -4.38 6.32
C PRO A 92 3.00 -5.88 6.04
N PHE A 93 4.16 -6.44 6.37
CA PHE A 93 4.46 -7.85 6.12
C PHE A 93 3.70 -8.79 7.06
N SER A 94 3.55 -8.41 8.34
CA SER A 94 2.70 -9.16 9.29
C SER A 94 1.23 -9.23 8.84
N MET A 95 0.73 -8.19 8.17
CA MET A 95 -0.63 -8.20 7.62
C MET A 95 -0.73 -9.05 6.37
N ILE A 96 0.26 -8.97 5.46
CA ILE A 96 0.33 -9.82 4.27
C ILE A 96 0.35 -11.30 4.66
N GLU A 97 1.14 -11.67 5.66
CA GLU A 97 1.18 -13.02 6.24
C GLU A 97 -0.20 -13.46 6.76
N ARG A 98 -0.90 -12.58 7.48
CA ARG A 98 -2.25 -12.91 7.97
C ARG A 98 -3.26 -13.12 6.83
N ILE A 99 -3.19 -12.31 5.76
CA ILE A 99 -4.06 -12.48 4.59
C ILE A 99 -3.74 -13.79 3.88
N SER A 100 -2.45 -14.09 3.64
CA SER A 100 -2.06 -15.31 2.92
C SER A 100 -2.52 -16.58 3.65
N ILE A 101 -2.55 -16.55 4.99
CA ILE A 101 -3.07 -17.64 5.82
C ILE A 101 -4.60 -17.73 5.74
N SER A 102 -5.30 -16.59 5.72
CA SER A 102 -6.77 -16.53 5.76
C SER A 102 -7.46 -16.73 4.40
N ILE A 103 -6.71 -16.80 3.30
CA ILE A 103 -7.21 -17.20 1.98
C ILE A 103 -6.65 -18.59 1.62
N PRO A 104 -7.21 -19.68 2.16
CA PRO A 104 -6.78 -21.04 1.83
C PRO A 104 -6.98 -21.41 0.35
N GLU A 105 -7.84 -20.70 -0.38
CA GLU A 105 -8.22 -20.97 -1.78
C GLU A 105 -7.16 -20.54 -2.83
N ILE A 106 -6.07 -19.87 -2.44
CA ILE A 106 -5.00 -19.45 -3.39
C ILE A 106 -3.87 -20.48 -3.51
N ARG A 107 -3.87 -21.55 -2.70
CA ARG A 107 -2.93 -22.68 -2.84
C ARG A 107 -3.60 -23.88 -3.52
N PRO A 108 -2.94 -24.58 -4.45
CA PRO A 108 -2.50 -24.15 -5.79
C PRO A 108 -3.66 -24.27 -6.80
N MET A 109 -4.23 -23.14 -7.24
CA MET A 109 -5.05 -23.10 -8.48
C MET A 109 -4.23 -22.43 -9.58
N PHE A 110 -3.01 -22.93 -9.78
CA PHE A 110 -2.06 -22.38 -10.76
C PHE A 110 -1.85 -23.31 -11.96
N GLU A 111 -2.86 -24.12 -12.33
CA GLU A 111 -3.31 -24.41 -13.72
C GLU A 111 -4.38 -25.52 -13.74
N PRO A 112 -5.43 -25.39 -14.58
CA PRO A 112 -5.42 -26.23 -15.77
C PRO A 112 -5.51 -25.45 -17.09
N GLU A 113 -4.96 -26.12 -18.09
CA GLU A 113 -4.78 -25.85 -19.50
C GLU A 113 -5.75 -24.86 -20.16
N LYS A 114 -5.15 -23.85 -20.83
CA LYS A 114 -5.69 -23.14 -21.99
C LYS A 114 -7.19 -22.84 -21.94
N ASN A 115 -7.63 -21.97 -21.05
CA ASN A 115 -8.92 -21.30 -21.26
C ASN A 115 -8.82 -19.82 -20.90
N VAL A 116 -9.09 -18.98 -21.91
CA VAL A 116 -9.16 -17.52 -21.83
C VAL A 116 -10.44 -17.16 -21.07
N VAL A 117 -10.50 -17.31 -19.74
CA VAL A 117 -11.69 -16.86 -18.99
C VAL A 117 -11.35 -16.36 -17.58
N ASN A 118 -11.54 -15.04 -17.43
CA ASN A 118 -11.74 -14.19 -16.25
C ASN A 118 -10.89 -14.41 -14.99
N THR A 119 -9.95 -13.48 -14.78
CA THR A 119 -9.55 -12.98 -13.45
C THR A 119 -10.79 -12.79 -12.59
N GLY A 120 -11.07 -13.75 -11.69
CA GLY A 120 -12.07 -13.58 -10.65
C GLY A 120 -11.80 -12.27 -9.91
N ASN A 121 -12.80 -11.40 -9.81
CA ASN A 121 -12.65 -10.08 -9.20
C ASN A 121 -12.23 -10.24 -7.74
N PHE A 122 -10.92 -10.19 -7.48
CA PHE A 122 -10.35 -10.16 -6.14
C PHE A 122 -10.96 -9.04 -5.28
N ARG A 123 -11.37 -7.95 -5.95
CA ARG A 123 -12.14 -6.85 -5.35
C ARG A 123 -13.48 -7.30 -4.77
N ASP A 124 -14.22 -8.14 -5.49
CA ASP A 124 -15.54 -8.62 -5.07
C ASP A 124 -15.39 -9.61 -3.89
N LEU A 125 -14.33 -10.43 -3.92
CA LEU A 125 -13.98 -11.31 -2.80
C LEU A 125 -13.64 -10.52 -1.52
N ILE A 126 -12.83 -9.46 -1.65
CA ILE A 126 -12.51 -8.56 -0.53
C ILE A 126 -13.76 -7.85 0.00
N GLN A 127 -14.65 -7.40 -0.88
CA GLN A 127 -15.86 -6.69 -0.48
C GLN A 127 -16.89 -7.58 0.22
N THR A 128 -16.97 -8.85 -0.20
CA THR A 128 -17.96 -9.82 0.29
C THR A 128 -17.52 -10.48 1.59
N ASN A 129 -16.20 -10.69 1.80
CA ASN A 129 -15.69 -11.29 3.02
C ASN A 129 -15.40 -10.22 4.09
N PRO A 130 -16.16 -10.16 5.20
CA PRO A 130 -16.01 -9.12 6.21
C PRO A 130 -14.65 -9.14 6.93
N ILE A 131 -14.00 -10.30 7.03
CA ILE A 131 -12.66 -10.42 7.61
C ILE A 131 -11.64 -9.80 6.65
N LEU A 132 -11.69 -10.15 5.37
CA LEU A 132 -10.78 -9.59 4.36
C LEU A 132 -10.98 -8.08 4.19
N ARG A 133 -12.23 -7.61 4.18
CA ARG A 133 -12.55 -6.18 4.16
C ARG A 133 -11.93 -5.45 5.35
N CYS A 134 -12.08 -6.00 6.56
CA CYS A 134 -11.52 -5.40 7.78
C CYS A 134 -9.99 -5.35 7.74
N VAL A 135 -9.34 -6.43 7.29
CA VAL A 135 -7.88 -6.47 7.18
C VAL A 135 -7.39 -5.50 6.09
N PHE A 136 -8.05 -5.45 4.94
CA PHE A 136 -7.70 -4.55 3.85
C PHE A 136 -7.88 -3.07 4.22
N GLU A 137 -8.97 -2.72 4.90
CA GLU A 137 -9.18 -1.35 5.39
C GLU A 137 -8.16 -0.97 6.47
N LYS A 138 -7.74 -1.91 7.32
CA LYS A 138 -6.63 -1.67 8.26
C LYS A 138 -5.32 -1.44 7.53
N ILE A 139 -5.03 -2.20 6.47
CA ILE A 139 -3.85 -1.98 5.62
C ILE A 139 -3.90 -0.59 5.02
N ARG A 140 -4.99 -0.24 4.33
CA ARG A 140 -5.18 1.08 3.73
C ARG A 140 -5.03 2.19 4.78
N THR A 141 -5.64 2.01 5.95
CA THR A 141 -5.60 2.97 7.05
C THR A 141 -4.19 3.11 7.64
N ASP A 142 -3.45 2.01 7.81
CA ASP A 142 -2.08 2.03 8.33
C ASP A 142 -1.11 2.66 7.31
N PHE A 143 -1.30 2.43 6.02
CA PHE A 143 -0.54 3.13 4.97
C PHE A 143 -0.86 4.63 4.93
N ILE A 144 -2.13 5.01 5.16
CA ILE A 144 -2.55 6.42 5.22
C ILE A 144 -2.05 7.11 6.49
N ASN A 145 -2.11 6.45 7.65
CA ASN A 145 -1.76 7.01 8.95
C ASN A 145 -0.26 6.90 9.28
N GLY A 146 0.46 5.95 8.66
CA GLY A 146 1.88 5.67 8.87
C GLY A 146 2.85 6.74 8.36
N LEU A 147 2.35 7.85 7.79
CA LEU A 147 3.15 8.98 7.31
C LEU A 147 2.93 10.27 8.11
N GLY A 148 2.13 10.24 9.17
CA GLY A 148 1.96 11.35 10.12
C GLY A 148 2.85 11.28 11.37
N GLY A 149 3.61 10.20 11.56
CA GLY A 149 4.33 9.95 12.79
C GLY A 149 5.73 9.37 12.58
N ARG A 150 6.74 10.20 12.86
CA ARG A 150 8.18 9.90 12.97
C ARG A 150 8.88 9.56 11.66
N LYS A 151 9.85 10.40 11.32
CA LYS A 151 10.89 10.14 10.31
C LYS A 151 11.65 8.87 10.70
N SER A 152 11.30 7.74 10.10
CA SER A 152 12.18 6.57 10.06
C SER A 152 13.25 6.80 8.98
N PRO A 153 14.49 6.32 9.13
CA PRO A 153 15.57 6.55 8.17
C PRO A 153 15.11 6.13 6.77
N ARG A 154 15.43 6.96 5.77
CA ARG A 154 15.32 6.58 4.36
C ARG A 154 16.26 5.39 4.13
N THR A 155 15.76 4.16 4.28
CA THR A 155 16.40 2.99 3.72
C THR A 155 16.05 3.00 2.24
N SER A 156 17.05 3.24 1.39
CA SER A 156 16.95 3.04 -0.05
C SER A 156 16.57 1.57 -0.29
N LEU A 157 15.36 1.34 -0.79
CA LEU A 157 15.02 0.06 -1.41
C LEU A 157 16.03 -0.20 -2.53
N PRO A 158 16.53 -1.43 -2.70
CA PRO A 158 17.41 -1.75 -3.81
C PRO A 158 16.74 -1.37 -5.15
N PRO A 159 17.49 -0.86 -6.13
CA PRO A 159 16.93 -0.41 -7.40
C PRO A 159 16.24 -1.57 -8.11
N ALA A 160 15.00 -1.32 -8.56
CA ALA A 160 14.29 -2.22 -9.45
C ALA A 160 15.17 -2.51 -10.68
N SER A 161 15.54 -3.77 -10.86
CA SER A 161 16.36 -4.23 -11.98
C SER A 161 15.47 -4.83 -13.08
N PRO A 162 15.95 -4.86 -14.34
CA PRO A 162 15.12 -4.70 -15.53
C PRO A 162 14.29 -5.95 -15.84
N LYS A 163 13.14 -5.73 -16.50
CA LYS A 163 12.27 -6.77 -17.02
C LYS A 163 13.02 -7.63 -18.04
N SER A 164 13.32 -8.89 -17.73
CA SER A 164 13.32 -10.00 -18.69
C SER A 164 13.46 -11.36 -18.01
N GLY A 165 12.84 -12.38 -18.63
CA GLY A 165 13.27 -13.77 -18.48
C GLY A 165 12.29 -14.70 -17.78
N SER A 166 11.39 -15.29 -18.58
CA SER A 166 10.59 -16.46 -18.24
C SER A 166 11.41 -17.59 -17.59
N GLY A 167 11.05 -18.00 -16.39
CA GLY A 167 11.55 -19.21 -15.74
C GLY A 167 10.53 -19.70 -14.72
N LYS A 168 9.76 -20.74 -15.08
CA LYS A 168 8.81 -21.41 -14.19
C LYS A 168 9.60 -22.18 -13.14
N ASP A 169 9.53 -21.76 -11.88
CA ASP A 169 9.95 -22.57 -10.73
C ASP A 169 8.84 -22.55 -9.67
N ASP A 170 8.28 -23.73 -9.42
CA ASP A 170 7.18 -23.98 -8.48
C ASP A 170 7.58 -23.66 -7.04
N PHE A 171 7.00 -22.62 -6.44
CA PHE A 171 7.25 -22.25 -5.06
C PHE A 171 6.01 -22.41 -4.17
N LYS A 172 6.00 -23.52 -3.42
CA LYS A 172 5.10 -23.73 -2.28
C LYS A 172 5.41 -22.72 -1.17
N PHE A 173 4.38 -22.05 -0.69
CA PHE A 173 4.37 -21.21 0.50
C PHE A 173 4.06 -22.10 1.73
N PHE A 174 4.89 -22.01 2.76
CA PHE A 174 4.56 -22.44 4.12
C PHE A 174 3.99 -21.24 4.88
#